data_AF-A0A853G1R6-F1
#
_entry.id   AF-A0A853G1R6-F1
#
_cell.length_a   1.000
_cell.length_b   1.000
_cell.length_c   1.000
_cell.angle_alpha   90.00
_cell.angle_beta   90.00
_cell.angle_gamma   90.00
#
_symmetry.space_group_name_H-M   'P 1'
#
loop_
_entity.id
_entity.type
_entity.pdbx_description
1 polymer ?
#
loop_
_entity_poly.entity_id
_entity_poly.type
_entity_poly.pdbx_seq_one_letter_code
_entity_poly.pdbx_strand_id
1 'polypeptide(L)' 'MGGQTIITGCGVYVTRSGRLAFISDVDGGADGGEQRYFGYVLHQDRHAAVQQWYAWSADGHCQSLINDHIDIIEKV' A
#
# COMPACT_ATOMS: atom_id res chain seq x y z
N MET A 1 -12.69 1.67 -16.44
CA MET A 1 -12.12 0.45 -15.84
C MET A 1 -10.76 0.85 -15.29
N GLY A 2 -10.63 1.01 -13.98
CA GLY A 2 -9.33 1.36 -13.39
C GLY A 2 -8.44 0.12 -13.42
N GLY A 3 -7.27 0.21 -14.05
CA GLY A 3 -6.29 -0.87 -14.07
C GLY A 3 -5.84 -1.22 -12.66
N GLN A 4 -5.81 -2.53 -12.36
CA GLN A 4 -5.23 -3.04 -11.11
C GLN A 4 -3.72 -2.88 -11.19
N THR A 5 -3.10 -2.26 -10.17
CA THR A 5 -1.64 -2.17 -10.09
C THR A 5 -1.09 -3.26 -9.19
N ILE A 6 -0.17 -4.02 -9.76
CA ILE A 6 0.53 -5.07 -9.03
C ILE A 6 1.71 -4.44 -8.29
N ILE A 7 1.79 -4.66 -6.98
CA ILE A 7 3.00 -4.37 -6.21
C ILE A 7 4.02 -5.45 -6.58
N THR A 8 5.16 -5.03 -7.11
CA THR A 8 6.24 -5.93 -7.58
C THR A 8 7.41 -6.02 -6.61
N GLY A 9 7.44 -5.19 -5.56
CA GLY A 9 8.52 -5.15 -4.59
C GLY A 9 8.50 -3.87 -3.75
N CYS A 10 9.63 -3.57 -3.11
CA CYS A 10 9.82 -2.30 -2.39
C CYS A 10 9.86 -1.13 -3.38
N GLY A 11 9.24 0.00 -3.02
CA GLY A 11 9.14 1.16 -3.90
C GLY A 11 8.09 2.17 -3.45
N VAL A 12 7.91 3.21 -4.27
CA VAL A 12 6.90 4.26 -4.06
C VAL A 12 5.75 4.06 -5.04
N TYR A 13 4.54 4.00 -4.50
CA TYR A 13 3.31 3.75 -5.24
C TYR A 13 2.30 4.88 -4.99
N VAL A 14 1.36 5.06 -5.92
CA VAL A 14 0.29 6.07 -5.82
C VAL A 14 -1.01 5.39 -5.47
N THR A 15 -1.69 5.88 -4.44
CA THR A 15 -3.03 5.40 -4.07
C THR A 15 -4.11 6.06 -4.92
N ARG A 16 -5.30 5.47 -4.99
CA ARG A 16 -6.47 6.06 -5.67
C ARG A 16 -6.82 7.47 -5.17
N SER A 17 -6.55 7.76 -3.90
CA SER A 17 -6.76 9.07 -3.28
C SER A 17 -5.65 10.10 -3.58
N GLY A 18 -4.68 9.76 -4.43
CA GLY A 18 -3.56 10.63 -4.78
C GLY A 18 -2.47 10.73 -3.71
N ARG A 19 -2.48 9.84 -2.71
CA ARG A 19 -1.43 9.77 -1.68
C ARG A 19 -0.29 8.88 -2.15
N LEU A 20 0.87 9.02 -1.49
CA LEU A 20 2.04 8.18 -1.74
C LEU A 20 2.13 7.07 -0.68
N ALA A 21 2.28 5.83 -1.14
CA ALA A 21 2.57 4.66 -0.31
C ALA A 21 4.02 4.22 -0.55
N PHE A 22 4.79 4.06 0.53
CA PHE A 22 6.19 3.63 0.50
C PHE A 22 6.26 2.20 1.01
N ILE A 23 6.44 1.24 0.11
CA ILE A 23 6.63 -0.17 0.43
C ILE A 23 8.11 -0.41 0.70
N SER A 24 8.46 -0.89 1.90
CA SER A 24 9.85 -1.08 2.31
C SER A 24 10.21 -2.51 2.64
N ASP A 25 9.22 -3.38 2.87
CA ASP A 25 9.47 -4.79 3.20
C ASP A 25 8.46 -5.71 2.51
N VAL A 26 8.90 -6.94 2.27
CA VAL A 26 8.13 -7.98 1.60
C VAL A 26 8.25 -9.25 2.43
N ASP A 27 7.15 -9.63 3.07
CA ASP A 27 7.06 -10.90 3.77
C ASP A 27 6.56 -11.96 2.79
N GLY A 28 7.52 -12.76 2.31
CA GLY A 28 7.24 -13.99 1.62
C GLY A 28 6.73 -15.00 2.62
N GLY A 29 5.41 -15.03 2.83
CA GLY A 29 4.77 -15.92 3.79
C GLY A 29 5.31 -17.35 3.67
N ALA A 30 5.76 -17.91 4.79
CA ALA A 30 6.22 -19.30 4.84
C ALA A 30 5.08 -20.23 4.39
N ASP A 31 5.39 -21.16 3.49
CA ASP A 31 4.52 -22.26 3.01
C ASP A 31 3.09 -21.86 2.63
N GLY A 32 2.94 -21.20 1.48
CA GLY A 32 1.63 -21.04 0.80
C GLY A 32 0.75 -19.91 1.35
N GLY A 33 1.29 -19.08 2.25
CA GLY A 33 0.64 -17.83 2.66
C GLY A 33 0.63 -16.78 1.54
N GLU A 34 -0.38 -15.90 1.56
CA GLU A 34 -0.43 -14.74 0.65
C GLU A 34 0.75 -13.80 0.94
N GLN A 35 1.47 -13.42 -0.11
CA GLN A 35 2.59 -12.48 0.00
C GLN A 35 2.10 -11.12 0.47
N ARG A 36 2.70 -10.59 1.53
CA ARG A 36 2.35 -9.29 2.10
C ARG A 36 3.47 -8.29 1.88
N TYR A 37 3.07 -7.08 1.53
CA TYR A 37 3.95 -5.95 1.34
C TYR A 37 3.70 -4.96 2.47
N PHE A 38 4.75 -4.51 3.14
CA PHE A 38 4.63 -3.62 4.28
C PHE A 38 5.21 -2.25 3.98
N GLY A 39 4.52 -1.21 4.44
CA GLY A 39 4.88 0.15 4.13
C GLY A 39 4.04 1.21 4.83
N TYR A 40 4.35 2.48 4.57
CA TYR A 40 3.64 3.62 5.14
C TYR A 40 3.00 4.53 4.09
N VAL A 41 1.87 5.15 4.42
CA VAL A 41 1.22 6.17 3.58
C VAL A 41 1.54 7.56 4.10
N LEU A 42 1.89 8.48 3.21
CA LEU A 42 2.04 9.89 3.55
C LEU A 42 0.68 10.58 3.54
N HIS A 43 0.24 11.05 4.71
CA HIS A 43 -0.89 11.97 4.84
C HIS A 43 -0.35 13.41 4.76
N GLN A 44 -0.95 14.26 3.91
CA GLN A 44 -0.57 15.67 3.77
C GLN A 44 -1.05 16.54 4.94
N ASP A 45 -0.92 16.08 6.19
CA ASP A 45 -1.06 16.97 7.32
C ASP A 45 0.32 17.48 7.74
N ARG A 46 0.53 18.79 7.59
CA ARG A 46 1.79 19.49 7.89
C ARG A 46 2.24 19.27 9.35
N HIS A 47 1.31 18.96 10.25
CA HIS A 47 1.61 18.76 11.67
C HIS A 47 1.97 17.33 12.04
N ALA A 48 1.73 16.37 11.15
CA ALA A 48 2.08 15.00 11.40
C ALA A 48 2.21 14.24 10.08
N ALA A 49 3.44 13.97 9.66
CA ALA A 49 3.71 12.79 8.85
C ALA A 49 3.42 11.56 9.75
N VAL A 50 2.13 11.29 10.00
CA VAL A 50 1.72 10.06 10.67
C VAL A 50 2.02 8.96 9.68
N GLN A 51 3.16 8.31 9.87
CA GLN A 51 3.51 7.09 9.18
C GLN A 51 2.56 6.00 9.70
N GLN A 52 1.40 5.87 9.06
CA GLN A 52 0.53 4.74 9.33
C GLN A 52 1.11 3.53 8.59
N TRP A 53 1.51 2.52 9.34
CA TRP A 53 2.04 1.27 8.79
C TRP A 53 0.89 0.39 8.32
N TYR A 54 1.00 -0.12 7.10
CA TYR A 54 -0.01 -0.93 6.46
C TYR A 54 0.60 -2.21 5.90
N ALA A 55 -0.20 -3.27 5.96
CA ALA A 55 0.01 -4.48 5.17
C ALA A 55 -0.83 -4.37 3.89
N TRP A 56 -0.20 -4.64 2.77
CA TRP A 56 -0.78 -4.60 1.44
C TRP A 56 -0.73 -5.98 0.80
N SER A 57 -1.79 -6.35 0.10
CA SER A 57 -1.81 -7.49 -0.80
C SER A 57 -1.05 -7.17 -2.09
N ALA A 58 -0.63 -8.20 -2.82
CA ALA A 58 0.10 -8.06 -4.08
C ALA A 58 -0.65 -7.26 -5.15
N ASP A 59 -1.97 -7.22 -5.06
CA ASP A 59 -2.86 -6.47 -5.95
C ASP A 59 -3.06 -5.00 -5.56
N GLY A 60 -2.35 -4.53 -4.53
CA GLY A 60 -2.39 -3.13 -4.11
C GLY A 60 -3.50 -2.80 -3.12
N HIS A 61 -4.29 -3.77 -2.64
CA HIS A 61 -5.30 -3.53 -1.61
C HIS A 61 -4.72 -3.54 -0.20
N CYS A 62 -5.20 -2.64 0.65
CA CYS A 62 -4.94 -2.63 2.08
C CYS A 62 -6.25 -2.70 2.86
N GLN A 63 -6.33 -3.66 3.79
CA GLN A 63 -7.44 -3.75 4.75
C GLN A 63 -7.05 -3.00 6.04
N SER A 64 -7.37 -1.71 6.09
CA SER A 64 -7.20 -0.91 7.31
C SER A 64 -8.25 -1.30 8.36
N LEU A 65 -7.85 -1.41 9.63
CA LEU A 65 -8.74 -1.65 10.78
C LEU A 65 -9.84 -0.58 10.96
N ILE A 66 -9.70 0.56 10.27
CA ILE A 66 -10.56 1.75 10.43
C ILE A 66 -11.49 1.96 9.21
N ASN A 67 -11.72 0.92 8.37
CA ASN A 67 -12.62 0.98 7.20
C ASN A 67 -12.24 1.99 6.09
N ASP A 68 -11.08 2.63 6.15
CA ASP A 68 -10.53 3.34 5.00
C ASP A 68 -10.08 2.32 3.95
N HIS A 69 -10.81 2.24 2.83
CA HIS A 69 -10.42 1.43 1.68
C HIS A 69 -9.26 2.14 0.97
N ILE A 70 -8.05 1.63 1.14
CA ILE A 70 -6.85 2.16 0.49
C ILE A 70 -6.40 1.17 -0.56
N ASP A 71 -6.31 1.63 -1.79
CA ASP A 71 -5.86 0.85 -2.94
C ASP A 71 -4.84 1.61 -3.79
N ILE A 72 -3.80 0.92 -4.24
CA ILE A 72 -2.81 1.42 -5.20
C ILE A 72 -3.37 1.31 -6.62
N ILE A 73 -3.17 2.36 -7.42
CA ILE A 73 -3.63 2.43 -8.80
C ILE A 73 -2.49 2.72 -9.76
N GLU A 74 -2.73 2.44 -11.04
CA GLU A 74 -1.75 2.68 -12.08
C GLU A 74 -1.68 4.18 -12.34
N LYS A 75 -0.47 4.73 -12.42
CA LYS A 75 -0.29 6.09 -12.90
C LYS A 75 -0.27 6.07 -14.43
N VAL A 76 -1.39 6.43 -15.04
CA VAL A 76 -1.51 6.66 -16.49
C VAL A 76 -0.63 7.84 -16.93
#